data_AF-A0ABD1LLY8-F1
#
_entry.id   AF-A0ABD1LLY8-F1
#
_cell.length_a   1.000
_cell.length_b   1.000
_cell.length_c   1.000
_cell.angle_alpha   90.00
_cell.angle_beta   90.00
_cell.angle_gamma   90.00
#
_symmetry.space_group_name_H-M   'P 1'
#
loop_
_entity.id
_entity.type
_entity.pdbx_description
1 polymer ?
#
loop_
_entity_poly.entity_id
_entity_poly.type
_entity_poly.pdbx_seq_one_letter_code
_entity_poly.pdbx_strand_id
1 'polypeptide(L)'
;MKKAFHSLKWVLLDLINELRSFKQIHALLLTSAFVANDLVVTKAASFLGKRVTDVHYSSNFLKQFDWNMSSFPCNFMISGYASGHVPWVAILIYRWTVRNGFGPDVYTVPAVLKSCAEFFGIGEVRQFHSVAVKTGLWCDIYVQNTLVHVYSICGDNVGAGNLMTCL
;
A
#
# COMPACT_ATOMS: atom_id res chain seq x y z
N MET A 1 -9.34 6.02 34.37
CA MET A 1 -9.75 5.34 33.11
C MET A 1 -8.78 5.49 31.92
N LYS A 2 -7.89 6.50 31.82
CA LYS A 2 -6.98 6.66 30.67
C LYS A 2 -5.81 5.65 30.56
N LYS A 3 -5.37 5.02 31.66
CA LYS A 3 -4.24 4.07 31.65
C LYS A 3 -4.54 2.73 30.95
N ALA A 4 -5.78 2.25 30.99
CA ALA A 4 -6.18 0.97 30.39
C ALA A 4 -6.23 1.00 28.86
N PHE A 5 -6.58 2.15 28.27
CA PHE A 5 -6.58 2.32 26.80
C PHE A 5 -5.17 2.34 26.22
N HIS A 6 -4.19 2.87 26.97
CA HIS A 6 -2.80 2.85 26.53
C HIS A 6 -2.25 1.42 26.51
N SER A 7 -2.49 0.63 27.57
CA SER A 7 -2.05 -0.77 27.61
C SER A 7 -2.72 -1.64 26.53
N LEU A 8 -4.01 -1.42 26.24
CA LEU A 8 -4.72 -2.15 25.18
C LEU A 8 -4.13 -1.84 23.79
N LYS A 9 -3.75 -0.58 23.54
CA LYS A 9 -3.10 -0.16 22.30
C LYS A 9 -1.77 -0.89 22.07
N TRP A 10 -0.94 -1.02 23.11
CA TRP A 10 0.34 -1.75 23.03
C TRP A 10 0.15 -3.26 22.89
N VAL A 11 -0.84 -3.84 23.56
CA VAL A 11 -1.18 -5.27 23.43
C VAL A 11 -1.72 -5.61 22.05
N LEU A 12 -2.59 -4.76 21.47
CA LEU A 12 -3.00 -4.87 20.06
C LEU A 12 -1.80 -4.70 19.13
N LEU A 13 -0.85 -3.85 19.49
CA LEU A 13 0.35 -3.63 18.70
C LEU A 13 1.24 -4.88 18.64
N ASP A 14 1.40 -5.57 19.76
CA ASP A 14 2.16 -6.81 19.91
C ASP A 14 1.44 -8.02 19.29
N LEU A 15 0.11 -8.12 19.44
CA LEU A 15 -0.67 -9.24 18.88
C LEU A 15 -0.56 -9.31 17.35
N ILE A 16 -0.37 -8.16 16.70
CA ILE A 16 -0.21 -8.05 15.25
C ILE A 16 1.17 -8.55 14.79
N ASN A 17 2.15 -8.82 15.66
CA ASN A 17 3.45 -9.32 15.20
C ASN A 17 3.51 -10.85 14.97
N GLU A 18 2.57 -11.64 15.48
CA GLU A 18 2.59 -13.11 15.37
C GLU A 18 1.52 -13.69 14.44
N LEU A 19 1.96 -14.50 13.46
CA LEU A 19 1.15 -15.10 12.38
C LEU A 19 -0.01 -15.98 12.88
N ARG A 20 0.10 -16.56 14.08
CA ARG A 20 -0.95 -17.42 14.68
C ARG A 20 -2.17 -16.64 15.16
N SER A 21 -2.00 -15.36 15.48
CA SER A 21 -3.04 -14.47 16.00
C SER A 21 -3.90 -13.84 14.91
N PHE A 22 -3.55 -14.02 13.63
CA PHE A 22 -4.19 -13.29 12.53
C PHE A 22 -5.65 -13.69 12.28
N LYS A 23 -6.00 -14.99 12.38
CA LYS A 23 -7.41 -15.43 12.31
C LYS A 23 -8.23 -14.90 13.49
N GLN A 24 -7.63 -14.78 14.67
CA GLN A 24 -8.27 -14.21 15.86
C GLN A 24 -8.41 -12.69 15.75
N ILE A 25 -7.45 -12.00 15.14
CA ILE A 25 -7.52 -10.56 14.85
C ILE A 25 -8.56 -10.26 13.76
N HIS A 26 -8.67 -11.11 12.73
CA HIS A 26 -9.74 -11.01 11.73
C HIS A 26 -11.12 -11.25 12.36
N ALA A 27 -11.25 -12.27 13.22
CA ALA A 27 -12.46 -12.50 14.00
C ALA A 27 -12.77 -11.33 14.96
N LEU A 28 -11.76 -10.72 15.58
CA LEU A 28 -11.90 -9.57 16.49
C LEU A 28 -12.26 -8.28 15.73
N LEU A 29 -11.72 -8.09 14.53
CA LEU A 29 -12.08 -6.99 13.61
C LEU A 29 -13.53 -7.08 13.15
N LEU A 30 -14.04 -8.30 12.92
CA LEU A 30 -15.43 -8.56 12.54
C LEU A 30 -16.42 -8.51 13.71
N THR A 31 -15.98 -8.87 14.92
CA THR A 31 -16.86 -8.99 16.11
C THR A 31 -16.85 -7.76 17.01
N SER A 32 -15.80 -6.93 16.96
CA SER A 32 -15.82 -5.63 17.63
C SER A 32 -16.51 -4.62 16.72
N ALA A 33 -17.55 -3.94 17.21
CA ALA A 33 -18.22 -2.82 16.54
C ALA A 33 -17.30 -1.58 16.39
N PHE A 34 -15.99 -1.78 16.28
CA PHE A 34 -14.90 -0.81 16.22
C PHE A 34 -14.43 -0.55 14.77
N VAL A 35 -15.37 -0.61 13.82
CA VAL A 35 -15.17 -0.37 12.38
C VAL A 35 -14.73 1.07 12.05
N ALA A 36 -14.53 1.94 13.05
CA ALA A 36 -14.28 3.36 12.84
C ALA A 36 -12.85 3.85 13.17
N ASN A 37 -11.91 2.97 13.54
CA ASN A 37 -10.57 3.42 13.92
C ASN A 37 -9.54 3.16 12.82
N ASP A 38 -9.28 4.19 12.00
CA ASP A 38 -8.31 4.19 10.90
C ASP A 38 -6.96 3.54 11.28
N LEU A 39 -6.53 3.71 12.53
CA LEU A 39 -5.27 3.18 13.04
C LEU A 39 -5.24 1.64 13.12
N VAL A 40 -6.37 0.99 13.39
CA VAL A 40 -6.47 -0.48 13.45
C VAL A 40 -6.51 -1.04 12.02
N VAL A 41 -7.30 -0.41 11.14
CA VAL A 41 -7.45 -0.81 9.74
C VAL A 41 -6.11 -0.73 9.01
N THR A 42 -5.39 0.37 9.17
CA THR A 42 -4.09 0.62 8.52
C THR A 42 -3.02 -0.34 9.01
N LYS A 43 -3.04 -0.67 10.30
CA LYS A 43 -2.11 -1.64 10.86
C LYS A 43 -2.39 -3.06 10.39
N ALA A 44 -3.66 -3.45 10.31
CA ALA A 44 -4.07 -4.73 9.74
C ALA A 44 -3.70 -4.82 8.25
N ALA A 45 -3.96 -3.76 7.47
CA ALA A 45 -3.58 -3.68 6.06
C ALA A 45 -2.06 -3.79 5.86
N SER A 46 -1.26 -3.09 6.67
CA SER A 46 0.21 -3.16 6.64
C SER A 46 0.73 -4.56 6.98
N PHE A 47 0.15 -5.21 8.00
CA PHE A 47 0.50 -6.57 8.37
C PHE A 47 0.17 -7.57 7.25
N LEU A 48 -1.02 -7.45 6.67
CA LEU A 48 -1.47 -8.26 5.55
C LEU A 48 -0.51 -8.17 4.37
N GLY A 49 -0.19 -6.96 3.94
CA GLY A 49 0.73 -6.76 2.82
C GLY A 49 2.12 -7.36 3.08
N LYS A 50 2.60 -7.33 4.33
CA LYS A 50 3.93 -7.86 4.66
C LYS A 50 3.97 -9.38 4.82
N ARG A 51 2.89 -10.00 5.29
CA ARG A 51 2.90 -11.40 5.78
C ARG A 51 2.02 -12.34 4.97
N VAL A 52 0.99 -11.86 4.30
CA VAL A 52 0.02 -12.68 3.58
C VAL A 52 0.24 -12.55 2.09
N THR A 53 0.55 -13.66 1.42
CA THR A 53 0.80 -13.69 -0.03
C THR A 53 -0.49 -13.81 -0.86
N ASP A 54 -1.61 -14.15 -0.23
CA ASP A 54 -2.90 -14.36 -0.88
C ASP A 54 -3.62 -13.03 -1.19
N VAL A 55 -3.71 -12.72 -2.49
CA VAL A 55 -4.38 -11.53 -3.02
C VAL A 55 -5.89 -11.57 -2.81
N HIS A 56 -6.51 -12.75 -2.88
CA HIS A 56 -7.95 -12.90 -2.70
C HIS A 56 -8.34 -12.61 -1.26
N TYR A 57 -7.55 -13.10 -0.31
CA TYR A 57 -7.76 -12.78 1.11
C TYR A 57 -7.65 -11.28 1.35
N SER A 58 -6.57 -10.65 0.86
CA SER A 58 -6.35 -9.21 0.99
C SER A 58 -7.46 -8.39 0.32
N SER A 59 -7.90 -8.77 -0.88
CA SER A 59 -9.01 -8.11 -1.57
C SER A 59 -10.34 -8.26 -0.82
N ASN A 60 -10.60 -9.43 -0.22
CA ASN A 60 -11.81 -9.64 0.57
C ASN A 60 -11.80 -8.85 1.88
N PHE A 61 -10.63 -8.71 2.53
CA PHE A 61 -10.48 -7.82 3.68
C PHE A 61 -10.80 -6.38 3.29
N LEU A 62 -10.29 -5.92 2.15
CA LEU A 62 -10.56 -4.59 1.64
C LEU A 62 -12.07 -4.36 1.41
N LYS A 63 -12.81 -5.33 0.83
CA LYS A 63 -14.27 -5.21 0.64
C LYS A 63 -15.09 -4.98 1.92
N GLN A 64 -14.54 -5.24 3.11
CA GLN A 64 -15.25 -5.07 4.38
C GLN A 64 -15.36 -3.59 4.81
N PHE A 65 -14.59 -2.69 4.19
CA PHE A 65 -14.59 -1.27 4.53
C PHE A 65 -15.45 -0.47 3.55
N ASP A 66 -16.11 0.58 4.06
CA ASP A 66 -16.81 1.53 3.21
C ASP A 66 -15.79 2.44 2.52
N TRP A 67 -15.59 2.18 1.23
CA TRP A 67 -14.54 2.82 0.44
C TRP A 67 -14.79 4.30 0.12
N ASN A 68 -16.00 4.81 0.40
CA ASN A 68 -16.34 6.22 0.20
C ASN A 68 -15.58 7.17 1.13
N MET A 69 -14.91 6.66 2.19
CA MET A 69 -14.32 7.49 3.24
C MET A 69 -12.81 7.72 3.12
N SER A 70 -12.01 6.77 2.58
CA SER A 70 -10.58 7.01 2.26
C SER A 70 -9.92 5.91 1.42
N SER A 71 -8.94 6.28 0.59
CA SER A 71 -7.99 5.38 -0.10
C SER A 71 -6.95 4.77 0.85
N PHE A 72 -6.94 5.19 2.12
CA PHE A 72 -5.85 5.01 3.06
C PHE A 72 -5.54 3.52 3.34
N PRO A 73 -6.52 2.62 3.61
CA PRO A 73 -6.24 1.20 3.87
C PRO A 73 -5.46 0.51 2.73
N CYS A 74 -5.76 0.90 1.49
CA CYS A 74 -5.05 0.36 0.33
C CYS A 74 -3.61 0.82 0.26
N ASN A 75 -3.33 2.09 0.54
CA ASN A 75 -1.96 2.59 0.52
C ASN A 75 -1.08 1.84 1.53
N PHE A 76 -1.61 1.49 2.71
CA PHE A 76 -0.88 0.64 3.68
C PHE A 76 -0.72 -0.78 3.20
N MET A 77 -1.74 -1.36 2.58
CA MET A 77 -1.66 -2.72 2.06
C MET A 77 -0.64 -2.83 0.92
N ILE A 78 -0.69 -1.90 -0.04
CA ILE A 78 0.26 -1.77 -1.14
C ILE A 78 1.67 -1.58 -0.59
N SER A 79 1.86 -0.66 0.36
CA SER A 79 3.16 -0.43 1.00
C SER A 79 3.66 -1.66 1.77
N GLY A 80 2.74 -2.41 2.38
CA GLY A 80 3.04 -3.67 3.04
C GLY A 80 3.57 -4.70 2.05
N TYR A 81 2.92 -4.85 0.90
CA TYR A 81 3.38 -5.75 -0.16
C TYR A 81 4.70 -5.29 -0.78
N ALA A 82 4.87 -3.99 -1.01
CA ALA A 82 6.10 -3.41 -1.54
C ALA A 82 7.32 -3.69 -0.65
N SER A 83 7.12 -3.82 0.67
CA SER A 83 8.17 -4.17 1.64
C SER A 83 8.12 -5.63 2.11
N GLY A 84 7.28 -6.45 1.45
CA GLY A 84 7.08 -7.85 1.76
C GLY A 84 7.87 -8.78 0.83
N HIS A 85 7.64 -10.09 0.96
CA HIS A 85 8.33 -11.10 0.14
C HIS A 85 7.80 -11.22 -1.30
N VAL A 86 6.67 -10.59 -1.59
CA VAL A 86 5.91 -10.78 -2.84
C VAL A 86 5.53 -9.42 -3.43
N PRO A 87 6.51 -8.60 -3.85
CA PRO A 87 6.30 -7.19 -4.18
C PRO A 87 5.33 -6.97 -5.34
N TRP A 88 5.27 -7.87 -6.32
CA TRP A 88 4.36 -7.75 -7.47
C TRP A 88 2.87 -7.79 -7.07
N VAL A 89 2.53 -8.31 -5.88
CA VAL A 89 1.14 -8.28 -5.39
C VAL A 89 0.68 -6.85 -5.11
N ALA A 90 1.58 -5.92 -4.81
CA ALA A 90 1.24 -4.51 -4.68
C ALA A 90 0.55 -3.96 -5.94
N ILE A 91 1.00 -4.39 -7.13
CA ILE A 91 0.36 -4.03 -8.41
C ILE A 91 -1.03 -4.65 -8.55
N LEU A 92 -1.22 -5.89 -8.07
CA LEU A 92 -2.52 -6.55 -8.12
C LEU A 92 -3.54 -5.86 -7.21
N ILE A 93 -3.12 -5.45 -6.01
CA ILE A 93 -3.95 -4.65 -5.10
C ILE A 93 -4.27 -3.29 -5.72
N TYR A 94 -3.29 -2.60 -6.32
CA TYR A 94 -3.55 -1.36 -7.06
C TYR A 94 -4.56 -1.53 -8.20
N ARG A 95 -4.43 -2.60 -9.00
CA ARG A 95 -5.40 -2.89 -10.08
C ARG A 95 -6.78 -3.14 -9.52
N TRP A 96 -6.86 -3.82 -8.38
CA TRP A 96 -8.11 -4.04 -7.67
C TRP A 96 -8.72 -2.69 -7.21
N THR A 97 -7.94 -1.76 -6.63
CA THR A 97 -8.48 -0.47 -6.18
C THR A 97 -9.02 0.38 -7.33
N VAL A 98 -8.28 0.48 -8.42
CA VAL A 98 -8.72 1.24 -9.59
C VAL A 98 -9.98 0.65 -10.20
N ARG A 99 -10.09 -0.69 -10.26
CA ARG A 99 -11.31 -1.37 -10.73
C ARG A 99 -12.53 -1.14 -9.85
N ASN A 100 -12.32 -0.84 -8.57
CA ASN A 100 -13.40 -0.52 -7.63
C ASN A 100 -13.66 0.99 -7.53
N GLY A 101 -13.13 1.80 -8.46
CA GLY A 101 -13.46 3.22 -8.59
C GLY A 101 -12.51 4.19 -7.88
N PHE A 102 -11.41 3.70 -7.31
CA PHE A 102 -10.47 4.54 -6.55
C PHE A 102 -9.25 4.89 -7.39
N GLY A 103 -9.13 6.17 -7.70
CA GLY A 103 -7.94 6.73 -8.34
C GLY A 103 -6.73 6.69 -7.40
N PRO A 104 -5.51 6.54 -7.95
CA PRO A 104 -4.30 6.69 -7.14
C PRO A 104 -4.18 8.10 -6.57
N ASP A 105 -3.56 8.20 -5.41
CA ASP A 105 -3.13 9.46 -4.81
C ASP A 105 -1.59 9.57 -4.78
N VAL A 106 -1.11 10.67 -4.19
CA VAL A 106 0.34 10.98 -4.03
C VAL A 106 1.09 9.94 -3.18
N TYR A 107 0.40 9.05 -2.46
CA TYR A 107 0.99 7.96 -1.70
C TYR A 107 0.86 6.61 -2.41
N THR A 108 -0.21 6.40 -3.18
CA THR A 108 -0.45 5.16 -3.93
C THR A 108 0.65 4.90 -4.97
N VAL A 109 0.92 5.88 -5.85
CA VAL A 109 1.88 5.68 -6.95
C VAL A 109 3.29 5.40 -6.43
N PRO A 110 3.83 6.15 -5.45
CA PRO A 110 5.13 5.84 -4.88
C PRO A 110 5.21 4.46 -4.22
N ALA A 111 4.15 4.02 -3.54
CA ALA A 111 4.14 2.71 -2.90
C ALA A 111 4.24 1.58 -3.95
N VAL A 112 3.52 1.71 -5.07
CA VAL A 112 3.60 0.72 -6.15
C VAL A 112 4.94 0.79 -6.89
N LEU A 113 5.47 1.99 -7.15
CA LEU A 113 6.79 2.15 -7.77
C LEU A 113 7.91 1.51 -6.95
N LYS A 114 7.88 1.67 -5.61
CA LYS A 114 8.82 0.99 -4.72
C LYS A 114 8.75 -0.52 -4.87
N SER A 115 7.55 -1.10 -4.98
CA SER A 115 7.44 -2.53 -5.26
C SER A 115 8.07 -2.93 -6.59
N CYS A 116 7.99 -2.07 -7.62
CA CYS A 116 8.57 -2.35 -8.94
C CYS A 116 10.10 -2.41 -8.88
N ALA A 117 10.72 -1.60 -8.01
CA ALA A 117 12.16 -1.62 -7.78
C ALA A 117 12.63 -2.97 -7.22
N GLU A 118 11.87 -3.59 -6.32
CA GLU A 118 12.22 -4.88 -5.68
C GLU A 118 12.31 -6.05 -6.66
N PHE A 119 11.67 -5.96 -7.84
CA PHE A 119 11.76 -6.98 -8.89
C PHE A 119 12.30 -6.44 -10.22
N PHE A 120 12.92 -5.25 -10.21
CA PHE A 120 13.51 -4.60 -11.38
C PHE A 120 12.55 -4.46 -12.58
N GLY A 121 11.27 -4.20 -12.29
CA GLY A 121 10.18 -4.17 -13.27
C GLY A 121 10.13 -2.88 -14.10
N ILE A 122 11.06 -2.70 -15.04
CA ILE A 122 11.10 -1.46 -15.85
C ILE A 122 9.83 -1.22 -16.69
N GLY A 123 9.19 -2.29 -17.15
CA GLY A 123 7.93 -2.20 -17.88
C GLY A 123 6.81 -1.61 -17.03
N GLU A 124 6.74 -2.04 -15.77
CA GLU A 124 5.80 -1.55 -14.76
C GLU A 124 6.10 -0.11 -14.38
N VAL A 125 7.38 0.24 -14.19
CA VAL A 125 7.81 1.63 -13.90
C VAL A 125 7.34 2.59 -14.99
N ARG A 126 7.50 2.23 -16.27
CA ARG A 126 7.01 3.04 -17.40
C ARG A 126 5.47 3.16 -17.43
N GLN A 127 4.76 2.10 -17.05
CA GLN A 127 3.30 2.15 -16.89
C GLN A 127 2.90 3.11 -15.77
N PHE A 128 3.55 3.04 -14.61
CA PHE A 128 3.23 3.91 -13.46
C PHE A 128 3.68 5.36 -13.66
N HIS A 129 4.76 5.60 -14.41
CA HIS A 129 5.09 6.93 -14.91
C HIS A 129 3.93 7.48 -15.77
N SER A 130 3.43 6.69 -16.73
CA SER A 130 2.29 7.10 -17.56
C SER A 130 1.03 7.37 -16.73
N VAL A 131 0.79 6.57 -15.67
CA VAL A 131 -0.30 6.83 -14.71
C VAL A 131 -0.10 8.17 -14.03
N ALA A 132 1.08 8.44 -13.46
CA ALA A 132 1.37 9.68 -12.75
C ALA A 132 1.15 10.93 -13.62
N VAL A 133 1.56 10.87 -14.90
CA VAL A 133 1.34 11.97 -15.85
C VAL A 133 -0.15 12.15 -16.14
N LYS A 134 -0.88 11.05 -16.43
CA LYS A 134 -2.31 11.11 -16.77
C LYS A 134 -3.20 11.58 -15.62
N THR A 135 -2.80 11.30 -14.38
CA THR A 135 -3.56 11.71 -13.19
C THR A 135 -3.10 13.04 -12.61
N GLY A 136 -2.10 13.71 -13.22
CA GLY A 136 -1.53 14.96 -12.70
C GLY A 136 -0.66 14.80 -11.45
N LEU A 137 -0.47 13.57 -10.97
CA LEU A 137 0.39 13.26 -9.81
C LEU A 137 1.87 13.49 -10.11
N TRP A 138 2.26 13.59 -11.38
CA TRP A 138 3.62 13.95 -11.78
C TRP A 138 4.08 15.32 -11.24
N CYS A 139 3.17 16.23 -10.92
CA CYS A 139 3.53 17.54 -10.33
C CYS A 139 3.98 17.45 -8.86
N ASP A 140 3.74 16.31 -8.20
CA ASP A 140 4.13 16.10 -6.82
C ASP A 140 5.61 15.67 -6.71
N ILE A 141 6.38 16.42 -5.92
CA ILE A 141 7.83 16.20 -5.78
C ILE A 141 8.17 14.83 -5.20
N TYR A 142 7.31 14.26 -4.36
CA TYR A 142 7.53 12.94 -3.78
C TYR A 142 7.32 11.84 -4.82
N VAL A 143 6.33 12.01 -5.72
CA VAL A 143 6.14 11.13 -6.88
C VAL A 143 7.33 11.22 -7.84
N GLN A 144 7.79 12.43 -8.18
CA GLN A 144 8.93 12.64 -9.08
C GLN A 144 10.21 12.00 -8.54
N ASN A 145 10.55 12.28 -7.28
CA ASN A 145 11.74 11.72 -6.63
C ASN A 145 11.69 10.19 -6.59
N THR A 146 10.51 9.62 -6.32
CA THR A 146 10.34 8.17 -6.33
C THR A 146 10.56 7.60 -7.74
N LEU A 147 10.03 8.23 -8.79
CA LEU A 147 10.25 7.79 -10.17
C LEU A 147 11.73 7.82 -10.54
N VAL A 148 12.44 8.93 -10.29
CA VAL A 148 13.88 9.05 -10.59
C VAL A 148 14.67 7.94 -9.91
N HIS A 149 14.42 7.71 -8.62
CA HIS A 149 15.08 6.66 -7.84
C HIS A 149 14.82 5.27 -8.43
N VAL A 150 13.57 4.95 -8.76
CA VAL A 150 13.20 3.63 -9.26
C VAL A 150 13.69 3.39 -10.70
N TYR A 151 13.66 4.39 -11.58
CA TYR A 151 14.27 4.28 -12.91
C TYR A 151 15.77 3.96 -12.82
N SER A 152 16.48 4.58 -11.86
CA SER A 152 17.89 4.32 -11.62
C SER A 152 18.14 2.88 -11.14
N ILE A 153 17.34 2.38 -10.18
CA ILE A 153 17.44 0.97 -9.72
C ILE A 153 17.18 -0.01 -10.86
N CYS A 154 16.16 0.25 -11.69
CA CYS A 154 15.80 -0.60 -12.81
C CYS A 154 16.73 -0.46 -14.04
N GLY A 155 17.82 0.33 -13.94
CA GLY A 155 18.85 0.44 -14.98
C GLY A 155 18.48 1.27 -16.21
N ASP A 156 17.38 2.03 -16.17
CA ASP A 156 16.95 2.90 -17.27
C ASP A 156 17.32 4.36 -16.98
N ASN A 157 18.62 4.63 -17.11
CA ASN A 157 19.21 5.95 -16.88
C ASN A 157 18.72 7.01 -17.89
N VAL A 158 18.29 6.59 -19.08
CA VAL A 158 17.69 7.49 -20.08
C VAL A 158 16.30 7.93 -19.62
N GLY A 159 15.49 6.98 -19.15
CA GLY A 159 14.22 7.27 -18.49
C GLY A 159 14.39 8.22 -17.31
N ALA A 160 15.38 7.97 -16.43
CA ALA A 160 15.69 8.86 -15.30
C ALA A 160 16.13 10.27 -15.75
N GLY A 161 16.96 10.38 -16.79
CA GLY A 161 17.44 11.67 -17.31
C GLY A 161 16.32 12.52 -17.90
N ASN A 162 15.38 11.91 -18.62
CA ASN A 162 14.23 12.60 -19.20
C ASN A 162 13.26 13.16 -18.15
N LEU A 163 13.25 12.60 -16.94
CA LEU A 163 12.46 13.12 -15.82
C LEU A 163 13.05 14.41 -15.26
N MET A 164 14.39 14.51 -15.22
CA MET A 164 15.12 15.63 -14.63
C MET A 164 15.08 16.88 -15.52
N THR A 165 14.85 16.74 -16.83
CA THR A 165 14.70 17.86 -17.77
C THR A 165 13.35 18.59 -17.68
N CYS A 166 12.39 18.06 -16.90
CA CYS A 166 11.07 18.65 -16.71
C CYS A 166 10.90 19.36 -15.35
N LEU A 167 11.97 19.50 -14.58
CA LEU A 167 12.08 20.24 -13.32
C LEU A 167 12.85 21.54 -13.54
#